data_AF-A0A7R9C510-F1
#
_entry.id   AF-A0A7R9C510-F1
#
_cell.length_a   1.000
_cell.length_b   1.000
_cell.length_c   1.000
_cell.angle_alpha   90.00
_cell.angle_beta   90.00
_cell.angle_gamma   90.00
#
_symmetry.space_group_name_H-M   'P 1'
#
loop_
_entity.id
_entity.type
_entity.pdbx_description
1 polymer ?
#
loop_
_entity_poly.entity_id
_entity_poly.type
_entity_poly.pdbx_seq_one_letter_code
_entity_poly.pdbx_strand_id
1 'polypeptide(L)' 'VLGPWIAKRRAPSIAQKYAEIGGGSPILQWTDKQGKLLCDKLDKICPESGPHKHYVGFRYTPPLTEH' A
#
# COMPACT_ATOMS: atom_id res chain seq x y z
N VAL A 1 -18.02 -10.77 15.75
CA VAL A 1 -19.24 -11.08 14.96
C VAL A 1 -19.76 -9.86 14.17
N LEU A 2 -19.83 -8.66 14.76
CA LEU A 2 -20.35 -7.46 14.07
C LEU A 2 -19.46 -6.96 12.91
N GLY A 3 -18.14 -6.96 13.07
CA GLY A 3 -17.19 -6.50 12.03
C GLY A 3 -17.36 -7.18 10.67
N PRO A 4 -17.31 -8.54 10.60
CA PRO A 4 -17.56 -9.26 9.35
C PRO A 4 -18.93 -8.99 8.72
N TRP A 5 -19.97 -8.80 9.54
CA TRP A 5 -21.31 -8.48 9.04
C TRP A 5 -21.36 -7.08 8.40
N ILE A 6 -20.77 -6.06 9.03
CA ILE A 6 -20.67 -4.71 8.47
C ILE A 6 -19.86 -4.74 7.17
N ALA A 7 -18.73 -5.45 7.15
CA ALA A 7 -17.89 -5.59 5.97
C ALA A 7 -18.66 -6.22 4.81
N LYS A 8 -19.37 -7.33 5.04
CA LYS A 8 -20.20 -7.99 4.02
C LYS A 8 -21.29 -7.08 3.49
N ARG A 9 -21.94 -6.28 4.34
CA ARG A 9 -22.98 -5.33 3.92
C ARG A 9 -22.44 -4.19 3.05
N ARG A 10 -21.23 -3.70 3.36
CA ARG A 10 -20.63 -2.53 2.66
C ARG A 10 -19.84 -2.90 1.40
N ALA A 11 -19.30 -4.13 1.32
CA ALA A 11 -18.43 -4.57 0.24
C ALA A 11 -18.99 -4.30 -1.17
N PRO A 12 -20.27 -4.54 -1.49
CA PRO A 12 -20.81 -4.29 -2.83
C PRO A 12 -20.70 -2.82 -3.26
N SER A 13 -21.04 -1.88 -2.37
CA SER A 13 -20.96 -0.44 -2.66
C SER A 13 -19.51 0.03 -2.84
N ILE A 14 -18.57 -0.52 -2.06
CA ILE A 14 -17.15 -0.18 -2.18
C ILE A 14 -16.55 -0.77 -3.46
N ALA A 15 -16.90 -2.01 -3.83
CA ALA A 15 -16.45 -2.62 -5.07
C ALA A 15 -16.91 -1.82 -6.30
N GLN A 16 -18.15 -1.33 -6.31
CA GLN A 16 -18.65 -0.47 -7.39
C GLN A 16 -17.84 0.82 -7.51
N LYS A 17 -17.54 1.49 -6.39
CA LYS A 17 -16.70 2.70 -6.40
C LYS A 17 -15.30 2.44 -6.93
N TYR A 18 -14.71 1.28 -6.63
CA TYR A 18 -13.43 0.90 -7.22
C TYR A 18 -13.56 0.62 -8.72
N ALA A 19 -14.64 -0.01 -9.17
CA ALA A 19 -14.89 -0.24 -10.60
C ALA A 19 -15.00 1.08 -11.38
N GLU A 20 -15.65 2.11 -10.82
CA GLU A 20 -15.79 3.45 -11.42
C GLU A 20 -14.43 4.14 -11.65
N ILE A 21 -13.39 3.80 -10.89
CA ILE A 21 -12.05 4.38 -11.01
C ILE A 21 -11.04 3.44 -11.70
N GLY A 22 -11.50 2.36 -12.35
CA GLY A 22 -10.63 1.43 -13.08
C GLY A 22 -10.32 0.11 -12.35
N GLY A 23 -11.07 -0.24 -11.31
CA GLY A 23 -11.08 -1.56 -10.70
C GLY A 23 -10.20 -1.75 -9.45
N GLY A 24 -9.58 -0.69 -8.93
CA GLY A 24 -8.72 -0.83 -7.74
C GLY A 24 -8.11 0.48 -7.24
N SER A 25 -7.42 0.39 -6.10
CA SER A 25 -6.63 1.51 -5.55
C SER A 25 -5.22 1.48 -6.12
N PRO A 26 -4.69 2.61 -6.65
CA PRO A 26 -3.31 2.66 -7.14
C PRO A 26 -2.28 2.83 -6.00
N ILE A 27 -2.70 2.74 -4.73
CA ILE A 27 -1.86 3.07 -3.58
C ILE A 27 -0.59 2.22 -3.51
N LEU A 28 -0.67 0.89 -3.71
CA LEU A 28 0.51 0.02 -3.66
C LEU A 28 1.55 0.40 -4.73
N GLN A 29 1.09 0.63 -5.96
CA GLN A 29 1.94 1.04 -7.07
C GLN A 29 2.67 2.35 -6.76
N TRP A 30 1.95 3.35 -6.24
CA TRP A 30 2.54 4.65 -5.93
C TRP A 30 3.48 4.59 -4.73
N THR A 31 3.09 3.93 -3.64
CA THR A 31 3.94 3.79 -2.45
C THR A 31 5.21 3.02 -2.76
N ASP A 32 5.14 1.95 -3.56
CA ASP A 32 6.34 1.21 -3.99
C ASP A 32 7.26 2.07 -4.87
N LYS A 33 6.71 2.80 -5.86
CA LYS A 33 7.49 3.70 -6.71
C LYS A 33 8.18 4.79 -5.90
N GLN A 34 7.46 5.40 -4.94
CA GLN A 34 8.00 6.43 -4.06
C GLN A 34 9.11 5.87 -3.16
N GLY A 35 8.92 4.67 -2.59
CA GLY A 35 9.91 4.01 -1.75
C GLY A 35 11.21 3.71 -2.51
N LYS A 36 11.12 3.21 -3.74
CA LYS A 36 12.30 2.98 -4.60
C LYS A 36 13.08 4.27 -4.85
N LEU A 37 12.39 5.33 -5.29
CA LEU A 37 13.01 6.62 -5.56
C LEU A 37 13.62 7.25 -4.31
N LEU A 38 13.00 7.03 -3.15
CA LEU A 38 13.53 7.46 -1.86
C LEU A 38 14.84 6.73 -1.54
N CYS A 39 14.88 5.39 -1.64
CA CYS A 39 16.10 4.61 -1.40
C CYS A 39 17.22 4.99 -2.36
N ASP A 40 16.94 5.13 -3.67
CA ASP A 40 17.91 5.55 -4.68
C ASP A 40 18.52 6.93 -4.37
N LYS A 41 17.70 7.82 -3.77
CA LYS A 41 18.17 9.15 -3.35
C LYS A 41 18.99 9.05 -2.06
N LEU A 42 18.54 8.27 -1.08
CA LEU A 42 19.22 8.05 0.20
C LEU A 42 20.60 7.44 0.02
N ASP A 43 20.75 6.45 -0.87
CA ASP A 43 22.04 5.83 -1.19
C ASP A 43 23.08 6.84 -1.71
N LYS A 44 22.64 7.95 -2.32
CA LYS A 44 23.51 9.02 -2.81
C LYS A 44 23.83 10.08 -1.75
N ILE A 45 22.90 10.37 -0.85
CA ILE A 45 23.05 11.46 0.13
C ILE A 45 23.56 10.98 1.50
N CYS A 46 23.34 9.71 1.85
CA CYS A 46 23.73 9.08 3.11
C CYS A 46 24.34 7.69 2.84
N PRO A 47 25.46 7.61 2.09
CA PRO A 47 26.05 6.32 1.71
C PRO A 47 26.46 5.45 2.91
N GLU A 48 26.74 6.06 4.07
CA GLU A 48 27.16 5.38 5.30
C GLU A 48 26.09 4.47 5.92
N SER A 49 24.81 4.76 5.68
CA SER A 49 23.68 3.91 6.12
C SER A 49 23.10 3.07 4.99
N GLY A 50 23.68 3.17 3.79
CA GLY A 50 23.29 2.36 2.64
C GLY A 50 23.79 0.92 2.73
N PRO A 51 23.26 0.01 1.88
CA PRO A 51 22.21 0.25 0.90
C PRO A 51 20.82 0.32 1.56
N HIS A 52 20.03 1.33 1.18
CA HIS A 52 18.68 1.52 1.71
C HIS A 52 17.67 0.63 1.01
N LYS A 53 16.68 0.15 1.77
CA LYS A 53 15.58 -0.66 1.24
C LYS A 53 14.26 -0.23 1.87
N HIS A 54 13.25 0.03 1.05
CA HIS A 54 11.90 0.32 1.53
C HIS A 54 11.10 -0.98 1.67
N TYR A 55 10.12 -0.93 2.56
CA TYR A 55 9.10 -1.95 2.71
C TYR A 55 7.75 -1.25 2.78
N VAL A 56 6.76 -1.78 2.07
CA VAL A 56 5.37 -1.33 2.19
C VAL A 56 4.69 -2.24 3.19
N GLY A 57 4.15 -1.66 4.26
CA GLY A 57 3.40 -2.39 5.29
C GLY A 57 2.07 -1.69 5.54
N PHE A 58 1.02 -2.10 4.83
CA PHE A 58 -0.32 -1.55 4.98
C PHE A 58 -1.07 -2.17 6.15
N ARG A 59 -2.07 -1.45 6.64
CA ARG A 59 -2.84 -1.90 7.82
C ARG A 59 -3.95 -2.90 7.51
N TYR A 60 -4.60 -2.77 6.35
CA TYR A 60 -5.87 -3.45 6.04
C TYR A 60 -5.85 -4.25 4.73
N THR A 61 -4.76 -4.20 3.97
CA THR A 61 -4.60 -4.88 2.68
C THR A 61 -3.17 -5.37 2.57
N PRO A 62 -2.90 -6.50 1.88
CA PRO A 62 -1.53 -6.91 1.59
C PRO A 62 -0.75 -5.85 0.78
N PRO A 63 0.58 -5.74 0.95
CA PRO A 63 1.40 -6.36 2.01
C PRO A 63 1.06 -5.77 3.38
N LEU A 64 0.78 -6.63 4.37
CA LEU A 64 0.40 -6.20 5.72
C LEU A 64 1.66 -5.87 6.52
N THR A 65 1.54 -5.04 7.55
CA THR A 65 2.68 -4.73 8.43
C THR A 65 3.29 -5.99 9.06
N GLU A 66 2.46 -6.98 9.38
CA GLU A 66 2.85 -8.20 10.06
C GLU A 66 3.44 -9.29 9.13
N HIS A 67 3.39 -9.11 7.80
CA HIS A 67 3.73 -10.15 6.80
C HIS A 67 4.57 -9.63 5.63
#